data_AF-A0A534VWY7-F1
#
_entry.id   AF-A0A534VWY7-F1
#
_cell.length_a   1.000
_cell.length_b   1.000
_cell.length_c   1.000
_cell.angle_alpha   90.00
_cell.angle_beta   90.00
_cell.angle_gamma   90.00
#
_symmetry.space_group_name_H-M   'P 1'
#
loop_
_entity.id
_entity.type
_entity.pdbx_description
1 polymer ?
#
loop_
_entity_poly.entity_id
_entity_poly.type
_entity_poly.pdbx_seq_one_letter_code
_entity_poly.pdbx_strand_id
1 'polypeptide(L)'
;MTAILLAAGVGKRLLGFSNGRPKCLIEVGGKSLLVRLLEGLAAAGVREAAVVVGFGEDAVRAAVGAGPHEIRVRCLSNPRFRE
;
A
#
# COMPACT_ATOMS: atom_id res chain seq x y z
N MET A 1 -19.07 1.45 1.65
CA MET A 1 -18.04 2.51 1.69
C MET A 1 -16.75 1.94 1.13
N THR A 2 -16.04 2.70 0.30
CA THR A 2 -14.77 2.28 -0.33
C THR A 2 -13.66 3.21 0.12
N ALA A 3 -12.59 2.66 0.68
CA ALA A 3 -11.41 3.44 1.09
C ALA A 3 -10.45 3.64 -0.10
N ILE A 4 -9.68 4.73 -0.09
CA ILE A 4 -8.62 4.98 -1.07
C ILE A 4 -7.29 5.14 -0.34
N LEU A 5 -6.30 4.31 -0.69
CA LEU A 5 -4.95 4.38 -0.14
C LEU A 5 -4.00 4.93 -1.20
N LEU A 6 -3.37 6.06 -0.92
CA LEU A 6 -2.41 6.69 -1.84
C LEU A 6 -0.99 6.14 -1.59
N ALA A 7 -0.66 5.06 -2.29
CA ALA A 7 0.59 4.31 -2.14
C ALA A 7 1.57 4.47 -3.33
N ALA A 8 1.29 5.37 -4.28
CA ALA A 8 2.07 5.53 -5.51
C ALA A 8 3.38 6.30 -5.34
N GLY A 9 3.50 7.12 -4.30
CA GLY A 9 4.61 8.06 -4.15
C GLY A 9 5.94 7.41 -3.74
N VAL A 10 7.04 7.96 -4.25
CA VAL A 10 8.42 7.47 -3.99
C VAL A 10 8.81 7.60 -2.52
N GLY A 11 8.27 8.59 -1.79
CA GLY A 11 8.64 8.82 -0.40
C GLY A 11 10.09 9.28 -0.23
N LYS A 12 10.56 10.21 -1.09
CA LYS A 12 11.96 10.68 -1.20
C LYS A 12 12.68 10.90 0.15
N ARG A 13 12.01 11.50 1.14
CA ARG A 13 12.57 11.75 2.48
C ARG A 13 13.00 10.48 3.22
N LEU A 14 12.31 9.36 2.99
CA LEU A 14 12.58 8.07 3.63
C LEU A 14 13.27 7.07 2.70
N LEU A 15 13.58 7.46 1.45
CA LEU A 15 14.08 6.54 0.43
C LEU A 15 15.42 5.89 0.82
N GLY A 16 16.30 6.65 1.47
CA GLY A 16 17.56 6.14 2.00
C GLY A 16 17.38 5.14 3.15
N PHE A 17 16.30 5.27 3.93
CA PHE A 17 15.97 4.37 5.04
C PHE A 17 15.15 3.15 4.59
N SER A 18 14.48 3.24 3.44
CA SER A 18 13.67 2.14 2.90
C SER A 18 14.47 1.20 1.98
N ASN A 19 15.78 1.41 1.83
CA ASN A 19 16.63 0.72 0.86
C ASN A 19 16.04 0.76 -0.56
N GLY A 20 15.49 1.91 -0.96
CA GLY A 20 14.87 2.07 -2.28
C GLY A 20 13.49 1.41 -2.43
N ARG A 21 12.90 0.84 -1.36
CA ARG A 21 11.55 0.25 -1.41
C ARG A 21 10.46 1.31 -1.26
N PRO A 22 9.24 1.08 -1.80
CA PRO A 22 8.09 1.96 -1.56
C PRO A 22 7.83 2.10 -0.06
N LYS A 23 7.56 3.33 0.41
CA LYS A 23 7.36 3.60 1.84
C LYS A 23 6.28 2.73 2.48
N CYS A 24 5.22 2.40 1.72
CA CYS A 24 4.12 1.58 2.21
C CYS A 24 4.53 0.12 2.49
N LEU A 25 5.69 -0.31 1.99
CA LEU A 25 6.25 -1.64 2.20
C LEU A 25 7.33 -1.67 3.29
N ILE A 26 7.60 -0.54 3.95
CA ILE A 26 8.44 -0.54 5.15
C ILE A 26 7.75 -1.38 6.23
N GLU A 27 8.52 -2.25 6.86
CA GLU A 27 8.02 -3.11 7.93
C GLU A 27 8.30 -2.50 9.30
N VAL A 28 7.28 -2.53 10.16
CA VAL A 28 7.37 -2.12 11.55
C VAL A 28 6.73 -3.20 12.40
N GLY A 29 7.52 -3.83 13.27
CA GLY A 29 7.07 -4.97 14.07
C GLY A 29 6.63 -6.16 13.21
N GLY A 30 7.43 -6.51 12.18
CA GLY A 30 7.20 -7.68 11.32
C GLY A 30 6.03 -7.56 10.33
N LYS A 31 5.44 -6.37 10.16
CA LYS A 31 4.33 -6.14 9.24
C LYS A 31 4.53 -4.85 8.46
N SER A 32 4.24 -4.88 7.16
CA SER A 32 4.32 -3.68 6.33
C SER A 32 3.25 -2.66 6.71
N LEU A 33 3.54 -1.37 6.49
CA LEU A 33 2.56 -0.29 6.70
C LEU A 33 1.28 -0.52 5.87
N LEU A 34 1.42 -1.02 4.65
CA LEU A 34 0.29 -1.33 3.76
C LEU A 34 -0.64 -2.39 4.37
N VAL A 35 -0.08 -3.53 4.80
CA VAL A 35 -0.89 -4.62 5.37
C VAL A 35 -1.55 -4.14 6.66
N ARG A 36 -0.82 -3.42 7.52
CA ARG A 36 -1.36 -2.85 8.76
C ARG A 36 -2.53 -1.89 8.51
N LEU A 37 -2.46 -1.07 7.45
CA LEU A 37 -3.56 -0.18 7.07
C LEU A 37 -4.78 -0.95 6.55
N LEU A 38 -4.56 -1.98 5.72
CA LEU A 38 -5.65 -2.81 5.19
C LEU A 38 -6.38 -3.57 6.31
N GLU A 39 -5.64 -4.12 7.27
CA GLU A 39 -6.22 -4.77 8.46
C GLU A 39 -7.01 -3.78 9.32
N GLY A 40 -6.47 -2.59 9.56
CA GLY A 40 -7.17 -1.54 10.31
C GLY A 40 -8.48 -1.12 9.64
N LEU A 41 -8.49 -1.02 8.30
CA LEU A 41 -9.69 -0.74 7.53
C LEU A 41 -10.71 -1.88 7.63
N ALA A 42 -10.28 -3.13 7.50
CA ALA A 42 -11.14 -4.30 7.66
C ALA A 42 -11.76 -4.35 9.07
N ALA A 43 -10.96 -4.12 10.11
CA ALA A 43 -11.40 -4.05 11.50
C ALA A 43 -12.41 -2.91 11.75
N ALA A 44 -12.29 -1.80 11.02
CA ALA A 44 -13.25 -0.70 11.05
C ALA A 44 -14.52 -0.97 10.22
N GLY A 45 -14.68 -2.16 9.65
CA GLY A 45 -15.85 -2.57 8.86
C GLY A 45 -15.80 -2.14 7.39
N VAL A 46 -14.69 -1.62 6.90
CA VAL A 46 -14.51 -1.29 5.48
C VAL A 46 -14.29 -2.57 4.67
N ARG A 47 -15.14 -2.80 3.67
CA ARG A 47 -15.13 -4.02 2.85
C ARG A 47 -14.43 -3.86 1.51
N GLU A 48 -14.16 -2.63 1.08
CA GLU A 48 -13.48 -2.35 -0.19
C GLU A 48 -12.40 -1.28 -0.06
N ALA A 49 -11.26 -1.50 -0.70
CA ALA A 49 -10.19 -0.52 -0.83
C ALA A 49 -9.66 -0.43 -2.26
N ALA A 50 -9.39 0.80 -2.71
CA ALA A 50 -8.59 1.08 -3.89
C ALA A 50 -7.19 1.53 -3.45
N VAL A 51 -6.16 0.77 -3.81
CA VAL A 51 -4.76 1.13 -3.55
C VAL A 51 -4.19 1.75 -4.81
N VAL A 52 -3.88 3.04 -4.75
CA VAL A 52 -3.23 3.74 -5.87
C VAL A 52 -1.74 3.43 -5.82
N VAL A 53 -1.23 2.77 -6.86
CA VAL A 53 0.15 2.27 -6.98
C VAL A 53 0.94 3.06 -8.03
N GLY A 54 2.26 3.01 -7.96
CA GLY A 54 3.17 3.75 -8.85
C GLY A 54 4.61 3.32 -8.62
N PHE A 55 5.36 4.01 -7.77
CA PHE A 55 6.71 3.59 -7.42
C PHE A 55 6.73 2.19 -6.81
N GLY A 56 7.45 1.25 -7.43
CA GLY A 56 7.54 -0.15 -7.01
C GLY A 56 6.20 -0.89 -7.06
N GLU A 57 5.37 -0.56 -8.05
CA GLU A 57 4.02 -1.10 -8.24
C GLU A 57 3.93 -2.63 -8.09
N ASP A 58 4.80 -3.40 -8.73
CA ASP A 58 4.76 -4.87 -8.66
C ASP A 58 4.92 -5.39 -7.23
N ALA A 59 5.84 -4.80 -6.47
CA ALA A 59 6.05 -5.15 -5.07
C ALA A 59 4.83 -4.79 -4.20
N VAL A 60 4.17 -3.66 -4.50
CA VAL A 60 2.95 -3.25 -3.79
C VAL A 60 1.79 -4.21 -4.12
N ARG A 61 1.63 -4.59 -5.39
CA ARG A 61 0.62 -5.57 -5.82
C ARG A 61 0.83 -6.93 -5.17
N ALA A 62 2.08 -7.40 -5.09
CA ALA A 62 2.42 -8.64 -4.39
C ALA A 62 2.06 -8.57 -2.90
N ALA A 63 2.38 -7.46 -2.23
CA ALA A 63 2.04 -7.26 -0.82
C ALA A 63 0.53 -7.16 -0.57
N VAL A 64 -0.24 -6.61 -1.51
CA VAL A 64 -1.72 -6.64 -1.46
C VAL A 64 -2.24 -8.07 -1.60
N GLY A 65 -1.69 -8.85 -2.53
CA GLY A 65 -2.08 -10.25 -2.73
C GLY A 65 -1.82 -11.16 -1.53
N ALA A 66 -0.77 -10.87 -0.76
CA ALA A 66 -0.44 -11.55 0.49
C ALA A 66 -1.16 -10.95 1.74
N GLY A 67 -1.95 -9.88 1.57
CA GLY A 67 -2.64 -9.17 2.64
C GLY A 67 -3.93 -9.85 3.10
N PRO A 68 -4.68 -9.20 4.03
CA PRO A 68 -5.90 -9.77 4.59
C PRO A 68 -7.00 -9.95 3.54
N HIS A 69 -7.68 -11.10 3.58
CA HIS A 69 -8.75 -11.46 2.63
C HIS A 69 -10.13 -10.88 3.00
N GLU A 70 -10.27 -10.28 4.18
CA GLU A 70 -11.54 -9.72 4.69
C GLU A 70 -11.96 -8.41 4.01
N ILE A 71 -11.04 -7.78 3.26
CA ILE A 71 -11.25 -6.56 2.49
C ILE A 71 -10.94 -6.82 1.01
N ARG A 72 -11.84 -6.42 0.12
CA ARG A 72 -11.63 -6.50 -1.32
C ARG A 72 -10.74 -5.35 -1.77
N VAL A 73 -9.53 -5.67 -2.22
CA VAL A 73 -8.55 -4.66 -2.65
C VAL A 73 -8.41 -4.64 -4.17
N ARG A 74 -8.49 -3.46 -4.77
CA ARG A 74 -8.17 -3.21 -6.19
C ARG A 74 -6.98 -2.27 -6.27
N CYS A 75 -6.00 -2.58 -7.12
CA CYS A 75 -4.85 -1.71 -7.35
C CYS A 75 -5.07 -0.85 -8.60
N LEU A 76 -4.93 0.47 -8.45
CA LEU A 76 -5.08 1.46 -9.52
C LEU A 76 -3.71 2.08 -9.83
N SER A 77 -3.23 1.97 -11.06
CA SER A 77 -1.90 2.50 -11.44
C SER A 77 -1.97 4.01 -11.67
N ASN A 78 -1.05 4.75 -11.04
CA ASN A 78 -0.79 6.15 -11.34
C ASN A 78 0.55 6.28 -12.10
N PRO A 79 0.52 6.40 -13.44
CA PRO A 79 1.75 6.54 -14.23
C PRO A 79 2.49 7.85 -13.96
N ARG A 80 1.80 8.87 -13.43
CA ARG A 80 2.31 10.21 -13.14
C ARG A 80 2.87 10.35 -11.72
N PHE A 81 3.29 9.25 -11.09
CA PHE A 81 3.71 9.26 -9.68
C PHE A 81 4.99 10.07 -9.37
N ARG A 82 5.69 10.56 -10.42
CA ARG A 82 6.93 11.34 -10.32
C ARG A 82 6.77 12.83 -10.56
N GLU A 83 5.62 13.24 -11.07
CA GLU A 83 5.25 14.64 -11.31
C GLU A 83 4.82 15.32 -10.01
#